data_AF-A0A3N0CKV9-F1
#
_entry.id   AF-A0A3N0CKV9-F1
#
_cell.length_a   1.000
_cell.length_b   1.000
_cell.length_c   1.000
_cell.angle_alpha   90.00
_cell.angle_beta   90.00
_cell.angle_gamma   90.00
#
_symmetry.space_group_name_H-M   'P 1'
#
loop_
_entity.id
_entity.type
_entity.pdbx_description
1 polymer ?
#
loop_
_entity_poly.entity_id
_entity_poly.type
_entity_poly.pdbx_seq_one_letter_code
_entity_poly.pdbx_strand_id
1 'polypeptide(L)'
;MVWDGTNSAAGYTPFTPVWTAASGSPAIGSGGVLSMRYNVQPGNLVTVDFYMLLGTTGLNIGTGTWTFTVPIPALNNPTSNIARGNIWFRDVSASLDYPTGFVILPTASTLNIRGLSGTGTSTLLGSTAPVVPAAGDWISGQFTYEAA
;
A
#
# COMPACT_ATOMS: atom_id res chain seq x y z
N MET A 1 4.59 14.06 15.19
CA MET A 1 3.37 13.25 15.37
C MET A 1 3.48 12.10 14.38
N VAL A 2 3.76 10.89 14.85
CA VAL A 2 3.82 9.69 14.00
C VAL A 2 2.39 9.16 13.92
N TRP A 3 1.83 9.05 12.71
CA TRP A 3 0.55 8.39 12.52
C TRP A 3 0.77 6.88 12.68
N ASP A 4 0.16 6.27 13.70
CA ASP A 4 0.31 4.85 14.05
C ASP A 4 -0.74 3.95 13.39
N GLY A 5 -1.61 4.51 12.54
CA GLY A 5 -2.68 3.77 11.88
C GLY A 5 -3.79 3.24 12.80
N THR A 6 -3.77 3.56 14.11
CA THR A 6 -4.76 3.05 15.08
C THR A 6 -5.79 4.10 15.51
N ASN A 7 -5.57 5.37 15.15
CA ASN A 7 -6.47 6.46 15.55
C ASN A 7 -7.79 6.41 14.75
N SER A 8 -8.83 5.83 15.34
CA SER A 8 -10.19 5.82 14.78
C SER A 8 -10.87 7.17 15.03
N ALA A 9 -10.57 8.17 14.21
CA ALA A 9 -11.43 9.35 14.14
C ALA A 9 -12.84 8.89 13.70
N ALA A 10 -13.89 9.50 14.26
CA ALA A 10 -15.28 9.09 14.05
C ALA A 10 -15.59 8.93 12.54
N GLY A 11 -15.72 7.69 12.08
CA GLY A 11 -15.99 7.33 10.69
C GLY A 11 -14.99 6.36 10.06
N TYR A 12 -13.76 6.22 10.58
CA TYR A 12 -12.79 5.26 10.04
C TYR A 12 -12.76 3.95 10.82
N THR A 13 -12.88 2.83 10.11
CA THR A 13 -12.74 1.48 10.63
C THR A 13 -11.32 0.96 10.36
N PRO A 14 -10.55 0.57 11.40
CA PRO A 14 -9.22 0.00 11.22
C PRO A 14 -9.31 -1.43 10.65
N PHE A 15 -8.31 -1.81 9.85
CA PHE A 15 -8.11 -3.19 9.42
C PHE A 15 -6.64 -3.46 9.10
N THR A 16 -6.21 -4.71 9.29
CA THR A 16 -4.89 -5.16 8.84
C THR A 16 -5.06 -5.86 7.50
N PRO A 17 -4.45 -5.34 6.42
CA PRO A 17 -4.49 -6.01 5.12
C PRO A 17 -3.63 -7.28 5.14
N VAL A 18 -3.99 -8.27 4.32
CA VAL A 18 -3.06 -9.34 3.96
C VAL A 18 -2.08 -8.78 2.93
N TRP A 19 -0.79 -8.84 3.23
CA TRP A 19 0.30 -8.50 2.31
C TRP A 19 0.91 -9.77 1.74
N THR A 20 0.97 -9.85 0.41
CA THR A 20 1.55 -10.96 -0.33
C THR A 20 2.55 -10.44 -1.36
N ALA A 21 3.43 -11.33 -1.82
CA ALA A 21 4.33 -11.11 -2.95
C ALA A 21 4.14 -12.22 -4.00
N ALA A 22 4.68 -12.02 -5.20
CA ALA A 22 4.59 -13.01 -6.28
C ALA A 22 5.19 -14.37 -5.88
N SER A 23 6.29 -14.35 -5.13
CA SER A 23 6.80 -15.54 -4.45
C SER A 23 7.41 -15.21 -3.09
N GLY A 24 7.36 -16.20 -2.18
CA GLY A 24 7.68 -16.01 -0.77
C GLY A 24 6.51 -15.39 0.00
N SER A 25 6.52 -15.57 1.32
CA SER A 25 5.54 -14.97 2.22
C SER A 25 6.18 -13.76 2.91
N PRO A 26 5.76 -12.53 2.56
CA PRO A 26 6.32 -11.36 3.20
C PRO A 26 6.05 -11.34 4.70
N ALA A 27 7.00 -10.79 5.45
CA ALA A 27 6.92 -10.59 6.89
C ALA A 27 7.46 -9.19 7.21
N ILE A 28 6.68 -8.40 7.97
CA ILE A 28 7.00 -6.99 8.22
C ILE A 28 8.22 -6.79 9.13
N GLY A 29 8.66 -7.82 9.85
CA GLY A 29 9.75 -7.74 10.83
C GLY A 29 9.37 -7.03 12.14
N SER A 30 10.21 -7.18 13.15
CA SER A 30 10.00 -6.57 14.47
C SER A 30 10.05 -5.04 14.41
N GLY A 31 9.13 -4.37 15.12
CA GLY A 31 9.01 -2.91 15.10
C GLY A 31 8.43 -2.34 13.81
N GLY A 32 8.07 -3.20 12.85
CA GLY A 32 7.34 -2.80 11.66
C GLY A 32 5.85 -2.62 11.93
N VAL A 33 5.18 -1.92 11.02
CA VAL A 33 3.74 -1.65 11.08
C VAL A 33 3.15 -1.93 9.70
N LEU A 34 2.02 -2.61 9.64
CA LEU A 34 1.19 -2.66 8.44
C LEU A 34 -0.25 -2.42 8.88
N SER A 35 -0.77 -1.24 8.55
CA SER A 35 -2.08 -0.81 8.99
C SER A 35 -2.80 -0.10 7.87
N MET A 36 -4.09 -0.36 7.76
CA MET A 36 -4.98 0.45 6.95
C MET A 36 -6.22 0.81 7.77
N ARG A 37 -6.91 1.86 7.35
CA ARG A 37 -8.24 2.19 7.86
C ARG A 37 -9.08 2.70 6.72
N TYR A 38 -10.38 2.44 6.77
CA TYR A 38 -11.30 2.83 5.70
C TYR A 38 -12.52 3.56 6.24
N ASN A 39 -13.08 4.42 5.41
CA ASN A 39 -14.37 5.06 5.61
C ASN A 39 -15.24 4.79 4.38
N VAL A 40 -16.49 4.42 4.62
CA VAL A 40 -17.50 4.27 3.57
C VAL A 40 -18.32 5.57 3.51
N GLN A 41 -18.20 6.27 2.39
CA GLN A 41 -18.89 7.53 2.12
C GLN A 41 -20.19 7.28 1.35
N PRO A 42 -21.13 8.24 1.38
CA PRO A 42 -22.33 8.18 0.53
C PRO A 42 -21.99 7.92 -0.94
N GLY A 43 -22.79 7.07 -1.61
CA GLY A 43 -22.54 6.67 -2.99
C GLY A 43 -21.55 5.51 -3.17
N ASN A 44 -21.39 4.66 -2.15
CA ASN A 44 -20.54 3.46 -2.18
C ASN A 44 -19.06 3.75 -2.44
N LEU A 45 -18.58 4.95 -2.08
CA LEU A 45 -17.16 5.26 -2.15
C LEU A 45 -16.46 4.81 -0.88
N VAL A 46 -15.38 4.06 -1.02
CA VAL A 46 -14.53 3.61 0.07
C VAL A 46 -13.20 4.34 -0.03
N THR A 47 -12.92 5.21 0.93
CA THR A 47 -11.63 5.87 1.08
C THR A 47 -10.80 5.11 2.09
N VAL A 48 -9.56 4.78 1.73
CA VAL A 48 -8.63 4.03 2.56
C VAL A 48 -7.38 4.85 2.81
N ASP A 49 -7.01 4.96 4.08
CA ASP A 49 -5.67 5.40 4.48
C ASP A 49 -4.77 4.18 4.66
N PHE A 50 -3.56 4.26 4.11
CA PHE A 50 -2.58 3.18 4.11
C PHE A 50 -1.32 3.61 4.87
N TYR A 51 -0.82 2.76 5.77
CA TYR A 51 0.51 2.86 6.35
C TYR A 51 1.24 1.53 6.32
N MET A 52 2.52 1.57 5.98
CA MET A 52 3.44 0.47 6.16
C MET A 52 4.80 1.02 6.59
N LEU A 53 5.38 0.46 7.64
CA LEU A 53 6.75 0.68 8.09
C LEU A 53 7.45 -0.66 8.10
N LEU A 54 8.54 -0.79 7.35
CA LEU A 54 9.35 -2.01 7.34
C LEU A 54 10.15 -2.10 8.64
N GLY A 55 9.95 -3.19 9.36
CA GLY A 55 10.65 -3.49 10.60
C GLY A 55 12.07 -3.97 10.35
N THR A 56 12.69 -4.45 11.43
CA THR A 56 14.10 -4.85 11.45
C THR A 56 14.26 -6.37 11.42
N THR A 57 14.37 -7.01 12.58
CA THR A 57 14.62 -8.45 12.68
C THR A 57 13.45 -9.26 12.13
N GLY A 58 13.76 -10.26 11.30
CA GLY A 58 12.74 -11.10 10.66
C GLY A 58 11.99 -10.44 9.50
N LEU A 59 12.45 -9.27 9.03
CA LEU A 59 11.93 -8.66 7.80
C LEU A 59 12.16 -9.61 6.61
N ASN A 60 11.08 -9.93 5.91
CA ASN A 60 11.09 -10.63 4.63
C ASN A 60 10.23 -9.85 3.65
N ILE A 61 10.82 -9.25 2.64
CA ILE A 61 10.09 -8.46 1.64
C ILE A 61 9.45 -9.33 0.53
N GLY A 62 9.65 -10.65 0.57
CA GLY A 62 9.26 -11.54 -0.52
C GLY A 62 9.97 -11.20 -1.83
N THR A 63 9.42 -11.69 -2.94
CA THR A 63 9.96 -11.46 -4.29
C THR A 63 8.87 -11.07 -5.26
N GLY A 64 9.18 -10.14 -6.17
CA GLY A 64 8.26 -9.64 -7.18
C GLY A 64 7.26 -8.62 -6.64
N THR A 65 6.15 -8.45 -7.36
CA THR A 65 5.11 -7.46 -7.07
C THR A 65 4.44 -7.72 -5.73
N TRP A 66 4.22 -6.66 -4.95
CA TRP A 66 3.43 -6.70 -3.74
C TRP A 66 1.94 -6.50 -4.01
N THR A 67 1.13 -7.31 -3.36
CA THR A 67 -0.34 -7.26 -3.41
C THR A 67 -0.89 -7.17 -2.00
N PHE A 68 -1.84 -6.27 -1.80
CA PHE A 68 -2.53 -6.08 -0.52
C PHE A 68 -4.02 -6.32 -0.67
N THR A 69 -4.70 -6.83 0.34
CA THR A 69 -6.18 -6.92 0.32
C THR A 69 -6.83 -5.58 0.63
N VAL A 70 -8.00 -5.33 0.03
CA VAL A 70 -8.90 -4.23 0.40
C VAL A 70 -10.01 -4.74 1.33
N PRO A 71 -10.60 -3.88 2.20
CA PRO A 71 -11.54 -4.31 3.23
C PRO A 71 -12.96 -4.56 2.69
N ILE A 72 -13.30 -3.92 1.57
CA ILE A 72 -14.59 -4.06 0.90
C ILE A 72 -14.29 -4.36 -0.57
N PRO A 73 -14.95 -5.35 -1.20
CA PRO A 73 -14.75 -5.61 -2.62
C PRO A 73 -15.06 -4.37 -3.48
N ALA A 74 -14.18 -4.03 -4.40
CA ALA A 74 -14.37 -2.96 -5.35
C ALA A 74 -15.31 -3.40 -6.50
N LEU A 75 -16.19 -2.49 -6.93
CA LEU A 75 -17.10 -2.69 -8.07
C LEU A 75 -16.32 -2.81 -9.39
N ASN A 76 -15.30 -1.96 -9.55
CA ASN A 76 -14.52 -1.88 -10.76
C ASN A 76 -13.38 -2.89 -10.70
N ASN A 77 -13.52 -3.98 -11.47
CA ASN A 77 -12.47 -4.93 -11.83
C ASN A 77 -12.08 -4.68 -13.30
N PRO A 78 -11.20 -3.72 -13.61
CA PRO A 78 -10.94 -3.41 -14.99
C PRO A 78 -9.77 -4.26 -15.49
N THR A 79 -9.88 -4.68 -16.74
CA THR A 79 -8.76 -5.01 -17.62
C THR A 79 -7.81 -3.82 -17.87
N SER A 80 -7.96 -2.70 -17.13
CA SER A 80 -7.18 -1.46 -17.24
C SER A 80 -6.74 -0.93 -15.87
N ASN A 81 -5.49 -0.49 -15.80
CA ASN A 81 -4.87 0.08 -14.59
C ASN A 81 -5.42 1.49 -14.32
N ILE A 82 -6.53 1.62 -13.59
CA ILE A 82 -7.10 2.93 -13.23
C ILE A 82 -6.47 3.42 -11.92
N ALA A 83 -5.93 4.64 -11.96
CA ALA A 83 -5.41 5.34 -10.80
C ALA A 83 -6.50 5.73 -9.79
N ARG A 84 -6.33 5.35 -8.52
CA ARG A 84 -7.33 5.58 -7.45
C ARG A 84 -6.89 6.49 -6.30
N GLY A 85 -5.67 7.02 -6.33
CA GLY A 85 -5.12 7.87 -5.28
C GLY A 85 -3.60 7.87 -5.30
N ASN A 86 -3.01 8.64 -4.38
CA ASN A 86 -1.57 8.84 -4.29
C ASN A 86 -1.03 8.18 -3.03
N ILE A 87 0.07 7.44 -3.19
CA ILE A 87 0.83 6.84 -2.10
C ILE A 87 2.26 7.39 -2.18
N TRP A 88 2.96 7.44 -1.06
CA TRP A 88 4.35 7.88 -0.97
C TRP A 88 5.19 6.71 -0.47
N PHE A 89 6.35 6.48 -1.07
CA PHE A 89 7.36 5.57 -0.56
C PHE A 89 8.57 6.38 -0.13
N ARG A 90 8.96 6.26 1.14
CA ARG A 90 10.21 6.80 1.68
C ARG A 90 11.23 5.68 1.76
N ASP A 91 12.32 5.84 1.03
CA ASP A 91 13.56 5.13 1.29
C ASP A 91 14.33 5.92 2.36
N VAL A 92 14.27 5.42 3.60
CA VAL A 92 14.95 6.07 4.72
C VAL A 92 16.46 5.91 4.59
N SER A 93 16.91 4.76 4.07
CA SER A 93 18.33 4.46 3.90
C SER A 93 19.03 5.39 2.89
N ALA A 94 18.32 5.80 1.84
CA ALA A 94 18.81 6.74 0.84
C ALA A 94 18.36 8.19 1.08
N SER A 95 17.49 8.43 2.06
CA SER A 95 16.84 9.72 2.31
C SER A 95 16.07 10.27 1.08
N LEU A 96 15.44 9.37 0.33
CA LEU A 96 14.71 9.69 -0.90
C LEU A 96 13.20 9.45 -0.74
N ASP A 97 12.42 10.37 -1.29
CA ASP A 97 10.97 10.21 -1.45
C ASP A 97 10.67 9.83 -2.90
N TYR A 98 9.99 8.70 -3.07
CA TYR A 98 9.46 8.28 -4.35
C TYR A 98 7.96 8.56 -4.33
N PRO A 99 7.45 9.50 -5.14
CA PRO A 99 6.01 9.61 -5.33
C PRO A 99 5.56 8.31 -5.97
N THR A 100 4.84 7.48 -5.22
CA THR A 100 4.25 6.30 -5.81
C THR A 100 2.96 6.73 -6.49
N GLY A 101 3.05 6.75 -7.83
CA GLY A 101 2.12 7.42 -8.69
C GLY A 101 0.67 7.06 -8.38
N PHE A 102 0.30 5.77 -8.36
CA PHE A 102 -1.12 5.42 -8.30
C PHE A 102 -1.39 4.03 -7.72
N VAL A 103 -2.53 3.90 -7.02
CA VAL A 103 -3.11 2.61 -6.61
C VAL A 103 -3.92 1.99 -7.75
N ILE A 104 -3.75 0.69 -7.97
CA ILE A 104 -4.49 -0.13 -8.94
C ILE A 104 -5.20 -1.26 -8.22
N LEU A 105 -6.40 -1.62 -8.68
CA LEU A 105 -7.18 -2.75 -8.18
C LEU A 105 -7.19 -3.88 -9.22
N PRO A 106 -6.20 -4.79 -9.22
CA PRO A 106 -6.13 -5.89 -10.20
C PRO A 106 -7.26 -6.92 -10.04
N THR A 107 -7.91 -6.96 -8.88
CA THR A 107 -9.14 -7.73 -8.62
C THR A 107 -10.06 -6.90 -7.74
N ALA A 108 -11.30 -7.34 -7.54
CA ALA A 108 -12.22 -6.71 -6.61
C ALA A 108 -11.68 -6.68 -5.16
N SER A 109 -10.81 -7.60 -4.76
CA SER A 109 -10.41 -7.77 -3.35
C SER A 109 -8.96 -7.43 -3.07
N THR A 110 -8.22 -6.97 -4.08
CA THR A 110 -6.78 -6.72 -3.95
C THR A 110 -6.37 -5.42 -4.63
N LEU A 111 -5.30 -4.82 -4.12
CA LEU A 111 -4.63 -3.68 -4.70
C LEU A 111 -3.15 -3.97 -4.97
N ASN A 112 -2.62 -3.30 -5.99
CA ASN A 112 -1.19 -3.07 -6.16
C ASN A 112 -0.90 -1.56 -6.12
N ILE A 113 0.32 -1.21 -5.74
CA ILE A 113 0.81 0.17 -5.78
C ILE A 113 1.78 0.26 -6.96
N ARG A 114 1.71 1.35 -7.74
CA ARG A 114 2.73 1.67 -8.73
C ARG A 114 3.60 2.82 -8.28
N GLY A 115 4.90 2.59 -8.27
CA GLY A 115 5.93 3.60 -8.07
C GLY A 115 6.33 4.27 -9.38
N LEU A 116 6.71 5.55 -9.34
CA LEU A 116 7.56 6.11 -10.38
C LEU A 116 9.02 5.80 -10.01
N SER A 117 9.73 5.19 -10.93
CA SER A 117 11.19 5.11 -10.83
C SER A 117 11.80 6.51 -11.02
N GLY A 118 13.04 6.72 -10.57
CA GLY A 118 13.77 7.98 -10.79
C GLY A 118 13.95 8.36 -12.26
N THR A 119 13.67 7.45 -13.20
CA THR A 119 13.69 7.69 -14.65
C THR A 119 12.31 7.99 -15.25
N GLY A 120 11.28 8.17 -14.42
CA GLY A 120 9.91 8.48 -14.85
C GLY A 120 9.11 7.27 -15.37
N THR A 121 9.68 6.07 -15.34
CA THR A 121 8.95 4.84 -15.72
C THR A 121 8.10 4.36 -14.54
N SER A 122 6.80 4.15 -14.77
CA SER A 122 5.90 3.58 -13.76
C SER A 122 6.03 2.06 -13.68
N THR A 123 6.32 1.55 -12.49
CA THR A 123 6.49 0.12 -12.21
C THR A 123 5.68 -0.30 -11.00
N LEU A 124 5.31 -1.58 -10.93
CA LEU A 124 4.65 -2.13 -9.75
C LEU A 124 5.63 -2.16 -8.58
N LEU A 125 5.16 -1.71 -7.43
CA LEU A 125 5.91 -1.77 -6.18
C LEU A 125 6.14 -3.23 -5.81
N GLY A 126 7.37 -3.55 -5.43
CA GLY A 126 7.77 -4.89 -5.06
C GLY A 126 9.17 -4.92 -4.46
N SER A 127 9.76 -6.12 -4.45
CA SER A 127 11.05 -6.35 -3.80
C SER A 127 12.25 -5.62 -4.40
N THR A 128 12.15 -5.09 -5.62
CA THR A 128 13.27 -4.46 -6.34
C THR A 128 12.94 -3.11 -6.98
N ALA A 129 11.68 -2.71 -6.99
CA ALA A 129 11.21 -1.54 -7.72
C ALA A 129 10.11 -0.82 -6.93
N PRO A 130 10.08 0.53 -6.93
CA PRO A 130 10.98 1.46 -7.64
C PRO A 130 12.38 1.55 -7.03
N VAL A 131 12.58 1.03 -5.83
CA VAL A 131 13.84 0.88 -5.12
C VAL A 131 13.80 -0.45 -4.35
N VAL A 132 14.94 -0.97 -3.91
CA VAL A 132 15.01 -2.18 -3.06
C VAL A 132 14.62 -1.80 -1.64
N PRO A 133 13.49 -2.30 -1.10
CA PRO A 133 13.03 -1.89 0.23
C PRO A 133 13.91 -2.46 1.34
N ALA A 134 14.17 -1.65 2.36
CA ALA A 134 15.00 -1.98 3.52
C ALA A 134 14.28 -1.65 4.84
N ALA A 135 14.86 -2.12 5.96
CA ALA A 135 14.35 -1.80 7.28
C ALA A 135 14.34 -0.28 7.53
N GLY A 136 13.23 0.22 8.08
CA GLY A 136 13.01 1.65 8.33
C GLY A 136 12.30 2.39 7.19
N ASP A 137 12.26 1.82 5.98
CA ASP A 137 11.48 2.38 4.88
C ASP A 137 9.99 2.34 5.19
N TRP A 138 9.26 3.33 4.69
CA TRP A 138 7.83 3.41 4.92
C TRP A 138 7.05 3.84 3.69
N ILE A 139 5.79 3.42 3.67
CA ILE A 139 4.84 3.70 2.62
C ILE A 139 3.58 4.27 3.27
N SER A 140 3.07 5.38 2.74
CA SER A 140 1.84 5.95 3.28
C SER A 140 1.03 6.71 2.23
N GLY A 141 -0.28 6.79 2.42
CA GLY A 141 -1.10 7.71 1.65
C GLY A 141 -2.56 7.32 1.69
N GLN A 142 -3.31 7.75 0.67
CA GLN A 142 -4.75 7.58 0.60
C GLN A 142 -5.20 7.24 -0.82
N PHE A 143 -6.22 6.39 -0.92
CA PHE A 143 -6.90 6.11 -2.17
C PHE A 143 -8.40 5.89 -1.97
N THR A 144 -9.18 6.10 -3.03
CA THR A 144 -10.63 5.94 -3.02
C THR A 144 -11.08 5.06 -4.19
N TYR A 145 -11.97 4.12 -3.91
CA TYR A 145 -12.59 3.26 -4.91
C TYR A 145 -14.09 3.13 -4.67
N GLU A 146 -14.80 2.62 -5.66
CA GLU A 146 -16.22 2.31 -5.57
C GLU A 146 -16.40 0.86 -5.11
N ALA A 147 -17.19 0.63 -4.06
CA ALA A 147 -17.54 -0.69 -3.55
C ALA A 147 -18.61 -1.37 -4.43
N ALA A 148 -18.49 -2.70 -4.55
CA ALA A 148 -19.42 -3.57 -5.26
C ALA A 148 -20.77 -3.70 -4.55
#